data_AF-A0A958K9S8-F1
#
_entry.id   AF-A0A958K9S8-F1
#
_cell.length_a   1.000
_cell.length_b   1.000
_cell.length_c   1.000
_cell.angle_alpha   90.00
_cell.angle_beta   90.00
_cell.angle_gamma   90.00
#
_symmetry.space_group_name_H-M   'P 1'
#
loop_
_entity.id
_entity.type
_entity.pdbx_description
1 polymer ?
#
loop_
_entity_poly.entity_id
_entity_poly.type
_entity_poly.pdbx_seq_one_letter_code
_entity_poly.pdbx_strand_id
1 'polypeptide(L)'
;MKTFYVPFSNEEPATYCINGHNLIISSPDSDAFDGSVLFDEFDQLREFMAEEAPDSHSFPLEELARKSRAGLIVAPTGVVVDEIIRTLKESLPWIH
;
A
#
# COMPACT_ATOMS: atom_id res chain seq x y z
N MET A 1 13.38 -0.89 -14.12
CA MET A 1 11.95 -1.00 -13.80
C MET A 1 11.81 -1.17 -12.31
N LYS A 2 10.93 -0.42 -11.66
CA LYS A 2 10.63 -0.60 -10.23
C LYS A 2 9.32 -1.36 -10.13
N THR A 3 9.34 -2.50 -9.45
CA THR A 3 8.15 -3.28 -9.12
C THR A 3 7.64 -2.87 -7.75
N PHE A 4 6.32 -2.83 -7.59
CA PHE A 4 5.66 -2.65 -6.30
C PHE A 4 4.60 -3.73 -6.11
N TYR A 5 4.47 -4.19 -4.90
CA TYR A 5 3.48 -5.17 -4.47
C TYR A 5 2.41 -4.45 -3.66
N VAL A 6 1.15 -4.77 -3.96
CA VAL A 6 -0.02 -4.21 -3.29
C VAL A 6 -0.95 -5.34 -2.87
N PRO A 7 -1.40 -5.38 -1.61
CA PRO A 7 -2.37 -6.35 -1.14
C PRO A 7 -3.76 -6.04 -1.69
N PHE A 8 -4.54 -7.08 -2.01
CA PHE A 8 -5.90 -6.99 -2.54
C PHE A 8 -6.82 -7.95 -1.79
N SER A 9 -8.02 -7.51 -1.46
CA SER A 9 -9.12 -8.39 -1.08
C SER A 9 -10.11 -8.44 -2.22
N ASN A 10 -10.38 -9.65 -2.73
CA ASN A 10 -11.21 -9.86 -3.91
C ASN A 10 -10.74 -9.10 -5.17
N GLU A 11 -11.44 -8.03 -5.57
CA GLU A 11 -11.08 -7.23 -6.75
C GLU A 11 -10.55 -5.83 -6.39
N GLU A 12 -10.56 -5.48 -5.10
CA GLU A 12 -10.20 -4.15 -4.63
C GLU A 12 -8.87 -4.17 -3.85
N PRO A 13 -8.06 -3.09 -3.94
CA PRO A 13 -6.86 -2.99 -3.14
C PRO A 13 -7.24 -2.95 -1.66
N ALA A 14 -6.49 -3.66 -0.84
CA ALA A 14 -6.71 -3.64 0.60
C ALA A 14 -6.42 -2.23 1.12
N THR A 15 -7.38 -1.68 1.86
CA THR A 15 -7.28 -0.37 2.48
C THR A 15 -7.27 -0.52 3.99
N TYR A 16 -6.36 0.20 4.62
CA TYR A 16 -6.19 0.22 6.07
C TYR A 16 -6.72 1.55 6.60
N CYS A 17 -7.73 1.49 7.46
CA CYS A 17 -8.22 2.68 8.16
C CYS A 17 -7.35 2.92 9.40
N ILE A 18 -6.49 3.93 9.34
CA ILE A 18 -5.63 4.33 10.46
C ILE A 18 -6.07 5.72 10.90
N ASN A 19 -6.57 5.81 12.14
CA ASN A 19 -7.02 7.06 12.77
C ASN A 19 -7.99 7.89 11.90
N GLY A 20 -8.87 7.22 11.16
CA GLY A 20 -9.89 7.84 10.31
C GLY A 20 -9.46 8.08 8.86
N HIS A 21 -8.24 7.71 8.48
CA HIS A 21 -7.73 7.85 7.12
C HIS A 21 -7.56 6.49 6.46
N ASN A 22 -8.12 6.33 5.27
CA ASN A 22 -7.95 5.13 4.46
C ASN A 22 -6.61 5.19 3.73
N LEU A 23 -5.81 4.14 3.86
CA LEU A 23 -4.48 4.05 3.29
C LEU A 23 -4.29 2.75 2.53
N ILE A 24 -3.67 2.82 1.36
CA ILE A 24 -3.10 1.66 0.68
C ILE A 24 -1.61 1.65 1.00
N ILE A 25 -1.10 0.50 1.43
CA ILE A 25 0.33 0.30 1.67
C ILE A 25 0.86 -0.61 0.56
N SER A 26 1.93 -0.16 -0.07
CA SER A 26 2.65 -0.87 -1.13
C SER A 26 4.11 -1.03 -0.74
N SER A 27 4.79 -2.05 -1.26
CA SER A 27 6.23 -2.27 -1.00
C SER A 27 6.94 -2.70 -2.28
N PRO A 28 8.20 -2.31 -2.51
CA PRO A 28 9.00 -2.90 -3.59
C PRO A 28 9.44 -4.35 -3.28
N ASP A 29 9.17 -4.83 -2.07
CA ASP A 29 9.55 -6.14 -1.56
C ASP A 29 8.29 -6.91 -1.13
N SER A 30 8.04 -8.08 -1.73
CA SER A 30 6.90 -8.93 -1.38
C SER A 30 7.01 -9.46 0.05
N ASP A 31 8.24 -9.69 0.51
CA ASP A 31 8.52 -10.28 1.81
C ASP A 31 8.21 -9.28 2.94
N ALA A 32 8.01 -8.00 2.62
CA ALA A 32 7.51 -7.01 3.56
C ALA A 32 6.09 -7.33 4.09
N PHE A 33 5.34 -8.17 3.35
CA PHE A 33 4.03 -8.65 3.75
C PHE A 33 4.12 -9.99 4.48
N ASP A 34 5.18 -10.78 4.31
CA ASP A 34 5.35 -12.11 4.90
C ASP A 34 5.21 -12.12 6.42
N GLY A 35 4.29 -12.96 6.93
CA GLY A 35 4.00 -13.07 8.36
C GLY A 35 3.27 -11.85 8.96
N SER A 36 2.84 -10.90 8.14
CA SER A 36 1.99 -9.79 8.57
C SER A 36 0.67 -10.33 9.10
N VAL A 37 0.22 -9.77 10.23
CA VAL A 37 -1.11 -10.06 10.80
C VAL A 37 -2.23 -9.69 9.80
N LEU A 38 -1.91 -8.87 8.79
CA LEU A 38 -2.82 -8.40 7.76
C LEU A 38 -3.09 -9.43 6.66
N PHE A 39 -2.38 -10.56 6.61
CA PHE A 39 -2.69 -11.60 5.63
C PHE A 39 -4.12 -12.14 5.74
N ASP A 40 -4.72 -12.05 6.93
CA ASP A 40 -6.14 -12.39 7.12
C ASP A 40 -7.08 -11.32 6.53
N GLU A 41 -6.58 -10.12 6.21
CA GLU A 41 -7.33 -8.98 5.68
C GLU A 41 -7.22 -8.83 4.15
N PHE A 42 -6.34 -9.59 3.49
CA PHE A 42 -6.20 -9.59 2.03
C PHE A 42 -5.93 -10.99 1.45
N ASP A 43 -6.54 -11.30 0.31
CA ASP A 43 -6.53 -12.65 -0.26
C ASP A 43 -5.38 -12.87 -1.25
N GLN A 44 -4.79 -11.78 -1.76
CA GLN A 44 -3.76 -11.85 -2.80
C GLN A 44 -2.82 -10.65 -2.74
N LEU A 45 -1.58 -10.86 -3.18
CA LEU A 45 -0.61 -9.81 -3.43
C LEU A 45 -0.45 -9.63 -4.94
N ARG A 46 -0.68 -8.40 -5.44
CA ARG A 46 -0.58 -8.08 -6.87
C ARG A 46 0.67 -7.26 -7.16
N GLU A 47 1.34 -7.61 -8.25
CA GLU A 47 2.51 -6.91 -8.74
C GLU A 47 2.11 -5.76 -9.67
N PHE A 48 2.70 -4.59 -9.44
CA PHE A 48 2.55 -3.39 -10.25
C PHE A 48 3.92 -2.94 -10.75
N MET A 49 4.09 -2.91 -12.06
CA MET A 49 5.28 -2.36 -12.67
C MET A 49 5.13 -0.84 -12.81
N ALA A 50 6.09 -0.10 -12.27
CA ALA A 50 6.29 1.30 -12.60
C ALA A 50 6.86 1.38 -14.02
N GLU A 51 6.00 1.24 -15.02
CA GLU A 51 6.35 1.68 -16.37
C GLU A 51 6.13 3.19 -16.44
N GLU A 52 7.16 3.92 -16.86
CA GLU A 52 7.01 5.26 -17.41
C GLU A 52 6.23 5.09 -18.72
N ALA A 53 4.91 4.94 -18.65
CA ALA A 53 4.10 4.95 -19.85
C ALA A 53 4.31 6.34 -20.50
N PRO A 54 4.77 6.40 -21.76
CA PRO A 54 5.26 7.64 -22.38
C PRO A 54 4.20 8.76 -22.44
N ASP A 55 2.92 8.41 -22.33
CA ASP A 55 1.78 9.32 -22.37
C ASP A 55 0.90 9.30 -21.09
N SER A 56 1.29 8.56 -20.05
CA SER A 56 0.53 8.53 -18.78
C SER A 56 1.12 9.50 -17.77
N HIS A 57 0.40 10.57 -17.47
CA HIS A 57 0.78 11.52 -16.42
C HIS A 57 0.57 11.01 -14.99
N SER A 58 0.11 9.77 -14.78
CA SER A 58 -0.11 9.22 -13.44
C SER A 58 0.52 7.86 -13.25
N PHE A 59 1.17 7.69 -12.11
CA PHE A 59 1.76 6.43 -11.68
C PHE A 59 0.65 5.40 -11.38
N PRO A 60 0.80 4.10 -11.72
CA PRO A 60 -0.26 3.11 -11.49
C PRO A 60 -0.79 3.05 -10.05
N LEU A 61 0.10 3.23 -9.06
CA LEU A 61 -0.30 3.25 -7.64
C LEU A 61 -1.08 4.52 -7.26
N GLU A 62 -0.78 5.66 -7.89
CA GLU A 62 -1.51 6.91 -7.63
C GLU A 62 -2.94 6.82 -8.16
N GLU A 63 -3.12 6.23 -9.34
CA GLU A 63 -4.45 5.98 -9.88
C GLU A 63 -5.24 5.01 -8.99
N LEU A 64 -4.58 3.97 -8.48
CA LEU A 64 -5.17 2.99 -7.56
C LEU A 64 -5.64 3.67 -6.25
N ALA A 65 -4.79 4.50 -5.65
CA ALA A 65 -5.11 5.27 -4.45
C ALA A 65 -6.28 6.24 -4.69
N ARG A 66 -6.28 6.95 -5.82
CA ARG A 66 -7.35 7.86 -6.21
C ARG A 66 -8.70 7.14 -6.39
N LYS A 67 -8.73 6.01 -7.10
CA LYS A 67 -9.95 5.20 -7.29
C LYS A 67 -10.52 4.71 -5.97
N SER A 68 -9.64 4.35 -5.04
CA SER A 68 -10.00 3.81 -3.73
C SER A 68 -10.28 4.91 -2.68
N ARG A 69 -10.15 6.19 -3.05
CA ARG A 69 -10.24 7.34 -2.13
C ARG A 69 -9.36 7.17 -0.90
N ALA A 70 -8.14 6.67 -1.11
CA ALA A 70 -7.17 6.36 -0.07
C ALA A 70 -5.87 7.14 -0.29
N GLY A 71 -5.13 7.38 0.79
CA GLY A 71 -3.73 7.78 0.70
C GLY A 71 -2.87 6.59 0.27
N LEU A 72 -1.72 6.87 -0.35
CA LEU A 72 -0.75 5.84 -0.71
C LEU A 72 0.48 5.94 0.19
N ILE A 73 0.90 4.81 0.73
CA ILE A 73 2.19 4.65 1.40
C ILE A 73 3.03 3.65 0.60
N VAL A 74 4.27 4.04 0.36
CA VAL A 74 5.27 3.17 -0.25
C VAL A 74 6.27 2.82 0.85
N ALA A 75 6.20 1.58 1.32
CA ALA A 75 7.14 1.01 2.26
C ALA A 75 8.55 1.02 1.64
N PRO A 76 9.58 1.43 2.38
CA PRO A 76 10.96 1.26 1.95
C PRO A 76 11.35 -0.23 1.99
N THR A 77 12.35 -0.61 1.18
CA THR A 77 12.89 -1.97 1.18
C THR A 77 13.39 -2.38 2.56
N GLY A 78 13.12 -3.63 2.97
CA GLY A 78 13.56 -4.18 4.24
C GLY A 78 12.76 -3.73 5.46
N VAL A 79 11.66 -3.00 5.27
CA VAL A 79 10.73 -2.64 6.35
C VAL A 79 9.45 -3.43 6.21
N VAL A 80 9.07 -4.12 7.29
CA VAL A 80 7.84 -4.91 7.35
C VAL A 80 6.62 -4.00 7.50
N VAL A 81 5.52 -4.36 6.84
CA VAL A 81 4.30 -3.52 6.79
C VAL A 81 3.69 -3.31 8.18
N ASP A 82 3.76 -4.31 9.05
CA ASP A 82 3.25 -4.22 10.42
C ASP A 82 3.94 -3.13 11.24
N GLU A 83 5.23 -2.91 11.01
CA GLU A 83 5.99 -1.84 11.69
C GLU A 83 5.54 -0.46 11.21
N ILE A 84 5.25 -0.32 9.91
CA ILE A 84 4.70 0.91 9.33
C ILE A 84 3.35 1.21 9.97
N ILE A 85 2.43 0.24 9.99
CA ILE A 85 1.10 0.43 10.58
C ILE A 85 1.20 0.80 12.06
N ARG A 86 2.03 0.08 12.83
CA ARG A 86 2.27 0.39 14.24
C ARG A 86 2.77 1.82 14.41
N THR A 87 3.76 2.22 13.62
CA THR A 87 4.32 3.57 13.66
C THR A 87 3.29 4.64 13.30
N LEU A 88 2.47 4.43 12.28
CA LEU A 88 1.41 5.36 11.87
C LEU A 88 0.35 5.55 12.96
N LYS A 89 -0.03 4.45 13.64
CA LYS A 89 -0.97 4.47 14.77
C LYS A 89 -0.40 5.27 15.95
N GLU A 90 0.90 5.12 16.24
CA GLU A 90 1.57 5.67 17.42
C GLU A 90 2.12 7.10 17.22
N SER A 91 2.55 7.47 16.02
CA SER A 91 3.56 8.54 15.84
C SER A 91 3.09 9.78 15.08
N LEU A 92 1.88 9.80 14.50
CA LEU A 92 1.42 10.92 13.69
C LEU A 92 0.35 11.75 14.39
N PRO A 93 0.50 13.09 14.49
CA PRO A 93 -0.64 13.95 14.78
C PRO A 93 -1.55 13.95 13.54
N TRP A 94 -2.64 13.19 13.63
CA TRP A 94 -3.66 13.17 12.60
C TRP A 94 -4.49 14.45 12.71
N ILE A 95 -4.52 15.23 11.63
CA ILE A 95 -5.37 16.43 11.56
C ILE A 95 -6.75 15.95 11.09
N HIS A 96 -7.72 16.02 11.99
CA HIS A 96 -9.12 15.65 11.77
C HIS A 96 -9.91 16.76 11.07
#